data_AF-A0AAT9WG64-F1
#
_entry.id   AF-A0AAT9WG64-F1
#
_cell.length_a   1.000
_cell.length_b   1.000
_cell.length_c   1.000
_cell.angle_alpha   90.00
_cell.angle_beta   90.00
_cell.angle_gamma   90.00
#
_symmetry.space_group_name_H-M   'P 1'
#
loop_
_entity.id
_entity.type
_entity.pdbx_description
1 polymer ?
#
loop_
_entity_poly.entity_id
_entity_poly.type
_entity_poly.pdbx_seq_one_letter_code
_entity_poly.pdbx_strand_id
1 'polypeptide(L)'
;MFKMILKAPVAALILASAAPHAAPVVFDRGLPTANLNDSFGASRSNVAWGSNQATPPKYTGDDFTLAAGTWNISTVRVWAVIGLTSNNSASLIADRYSSISLYGGGAGNSLTNLMSGNTTGNTTDNANITIKKVQYAGGENYESFGNLLNIFEIDFNNLNWTVTGGELQNFSVAGLDNTAETTFRPFFMHASNAAAGVAPADGADNLFKEFVQNGANLDFVSTVNSNGNGWDKSSDINVQIEANAVPEPASMALFGVAMAGFGLARRQRRIKG
;
A
#
# COMPACT_ATOMS: atom_id res chain seq x y z
N MET A 1 -56.40 -21.08 46.72
CA MET A 1 -55.85 -19.99 45.89
C MET A 1 -54.34 -19.95 46.07
N PHE A 2 -53.56 -20.46 45.12
CA PHE A 2 -52.12 -20.19 45.05
C PHE A 2 -51.75 -20.07 43.57
N LYS A 3 -51.52 -18.83 43.10
CA LYS A 3 -51.09 -18.52 41.74
C LYS A 3 -49.57 -18.73 41.67
N MET A 4 -49.13 -19.76 40.97
CA MET A 4 -47.72 -19.98 40.66
C MET A 4 -47.37 -19.19 39.39
N ILE A 5 -46.65 -18.08 39.55
CA ILE A 5 -46.18 -17.24 38.44
C ILE A 5 -44.88 -17.84 37.91
N LEU A 6 -44.94 -18.46 36.73
CA LEU A 6 -43.78 -19.00 36.02
C LEU A 6 -42.97 -17.84 35.41
N LYS A 7 -41.79 -17.53 35.95
CA LYS A 7 -40.86 -16.55 35.36
C LYS A 7 -40.06 -17.23 34.25
N ALA A 8 -40.35 -16.89 32.99
CA ALA A 8 -39.53 -17.31 31.86
C ALA A 8 -38.18 -16.56 31.86
N PRO A 9 -37.01 -17.22 31.65
CA PRO A 9 -35.76 -16.50 31.49
C PRO A 9 -35.69 -15.94 30.06
N VAL A 10 -35.67 -14.62 29.95
CA VAL A 10 -35.26 -13.92 28.72
C VAL A 10 -33.78 -14.21 28.53
N ALA A 11 -33.44 -15.02 27.52
CA ALA A 11 -32.05 -15.20 27.10
C ALA A 11 -31.71 -14.03 26.17
N ALA A 12 -30.97 -13.06 26.68
CA ALA A 12 -30.41 -11.98 25.87
C ALA A 12 -29.42 -12.58 24.86
N LEU A 13 -29.74 -12.47 23.57
CA LEU A 13 -28.80 -12.77 22.50
C LEU A 13 -27.84 -11.59 22.42
N ILE A 14 -26.64 -11.74 22.97
CA ILE A 14 -25.55 -10.78 22.78
C ILE A 14 -25.12 -10.92 21.32
N LEU A 15 -25.61 -10.04 20.44
CA LEU A 15 -24.92 -9.79 19.18
C LEU A 15 -23.60 -9.12 19.56
N ALA A 16 -22.51 -9.88 19.54
CA ALA A 16 -21.19 -9.30 19.51
C ALA A 16 -21.08 -8.55 18.18
N SER A 17 -21.33 -7.24 18.20
CA SER A 17 -20.89 -6.36 17.12
C SER A 17 -19.37 -6.47 17.09
N ALA A 18 -18.83 -7.22 16.13
CA ALA A 18 -17.41 -7.16 15.84
C ALA A 18 -17.12 -5.70 15.50
N ALA A 19 -16.36 -5.02 16.37
CA ALA A 19 -15.81 -3.72 16.03
C ALA A 19 -15.02 -3.90 14.72
N PRO A 20 -15.03 -2.92 13.80
CA PRO A 20 -14.18 -3.00 12.62
C PRO A 20 -12.73 -3.15 13.10
N HIS A 21 -12.18 -4.34 12.90
CA HIS A 21 -10.76 -4.60 13.17
C HIS A 21 -9.99 -3.88 12.07
N ALA A 22 -8.96 -3.11 12.44
CA ALA A 22 -8.04 -2.55 11.47
C ALA A 22 -7.48 -3.70 10.61
N ALA A 23 -7.42 -3.51 9.29
CA ALA A 23 -6.91 -4.57 8.43
C ALA A 23 -5.45 -4.88 8.80
N PRO A 24 -5.05 -6.15 8.91
CA PRO A 24 -3.65 -6.50 9.14
C PRO A 24 -2.80 -6.20 7.90
N VAL A 25 -1.50 -5.99 8.10
CA VAL A 25 -0.52 -6.03 6.99
C VAL A 25 -0.46 -7.47 6.47
N VAL A 26 -0.72 -7.65 5.17
CA VAL A 26 -0.74 -8.95 4.48
C VAL A 26 0.37 -9.10 3.44
N PHE A 27 1.08 -8.01 3.16
CA PHE A 27 2.23 -7.96 2.27
C PHE A 27 3.15 -6.85 2.75
N ASP A 28 4.42 -7.17 3.03
CA ASP A 28 5.39 -6.23 3.57
C ASP A 28 6.70 -6.23 2.79
N ARG A 29 6.92 -5.11 2.09
CA ARG A 29 8.19 -4.71 1.49
C ARG A 29 8.54 -3.30 1.95
N GLY A 30 8.55 -3.09 3.27
CA GLY A 30 8.81 -1.79 3.90
C GLY A 30 10.23 -1.25 3.72
N LEU A 31 10.50 -0.08 4.32
CA LEU A 31 11.83 0.53 4.28
C LEU A 31 12.93 -0.42 4.81
N PRO A 32 14.13 -0.40 4.22
CA PRO A 32 15.25 -1.21 4.67
C PRO A 32 15.71 -0.74 6.05
N THR A 33 16.25 -1.68 6.83
CA THR A 33 16.70 -1.42 8.21
C THR A 33 18.22 -1.53 8.38
N ALA A 34 18.93 -1.98 7.34
CA ALA A 34 20.37 -2.13 7.34
C ALA A 34 20.99 -1.70 6.00
N ASN A 35 22.30 -1.43 6.05
CA ASN A 35 23.13 -1.04 4.92
C ASN A 35 22.60 0.19 4.17
N LEU A 36 22.33 1.26 4.90
CA LEU A 36 21.67 2.45 4.39
C LEU A 36 22.70 3.47 3.91
N ASN A 37 22.44 4.12 2.78
CA ASN A 37 23.19 5.28 2.30
C ASN A 37 24.63 4.95 1.83
N ASP A 38 25.37 5.97 1.38
CA ASP A 38 26.62 5.78 0.64
C ASP A 38 27.76 5.23 1.50
N SER A 39 27.67 5.40 2.81
CA SER A 39 28.65 4.89 3.78
C SER A 39 28.83 3.37 3.75
N PHE A 40 27.83 2.63 3.26
CA PHE A 40 27.90 1.17 3.11
C PHE A 40 28.41 0.72 1.73
N GLY A 41 28.71 1.65 0.82
CA GLY A 41 29.31 1.38 -0.48
C GLY A 41 28.61 0.25 -1.25
N ALA A 42 29.37 -0.79 -1.59
CA ALA A 42 28.86 -1.95 -2.31
C ALA A 42 27.80 -2.76 -1.54
N SER A 43 27.60 -2.54 -0.24
CA SER A 43 26.53 -3.16 0.54
C SER A 43 25.26 -2.31 0.60
N ARG A 44 25.28 -1.05 0.12
CA ARG A 44 24.13 -0.14 0.16
C ARG A 44 22.85 -0.81 -0.36
N SER A 45 21.77 -0.69 0.39
CA SER A 45 20.49 -1.38 0.15
C SER A 45 19.36 -0.47 -0.32
N ASN A 46 19.44 0.85 -0.10
CA ASN A 46 18.38 1.82 -0.43
C ASN A 46 18.68 2.60 -1.71
N VAL A 47 17.67 2.79 -2.55
CA VAL A 47 17.73 3.59 -3.78
C VAL A 47 16.36 4.22 -4.02
N ALA A 48 16.24 5.14 -4.97
CA ALA A 48 14.95 5.71 -5.36
C ALA A 48 14.85 5.88 -6.88
N TRP A 49 13.69 5.55 -7.44
CA TRP A 49 13.46 5.48 -8.88
C TRP A 49 12.33 6.41 -9.32
N GLY A 50 12.61 7.22 -10.34
CA GLY A 50 11.64 8.04 -11.04
C GLY A 50 12.06 8.21 -12.49
N SER A 51 11.10 8.41 -13.39
CA SER A 51 11.38 8.60 -14.81
C SER A 51 11.43 10.09 -15.18
N ASN A 52 12.46 10.50 -15.93
CA ASN A 52 12.58 11.87 -16.45
C ASN A 52 11.74 12.11 -17.73
N GLN A 53 10.96 11.13 -18.18
CA GLN A 53 10.12 11.30 -19.37
C GLN A 53 8.91 12.16 -19.03
N ALA A 54 8.79 13.32 -19.70
CA ALA A 54 7.74 14.30 -19.48
C ALA A 54 6.47 14.08 -20.33
N THR A 55 6.62 13.52 -21.53
CA THR A 55 5.54 13.49 -22.53
C THR A 55 5.51 12.17 -23.28
N PRO A 56 4.45 11.36 -23.11
CA PRO A 56 3.62 11.31 -21.88
C PRO A 56 4.49 11.01 -20.63
N PRO A 57 4.08 11.48 -19.44
CA PRO A 57 4.85 11.24 -18.23
C PRO A 57 4.89 9.77 -17.87
N LYS A 58 6.04 9.33 -17.35
CA LYS A 58 6.24 7.97 -16.84
C LYS A 58 6.38 7.95 -15.32
N TYR A 59 5.84 6.91 -14.72
CA TYR A 59 5.84 6.70 -13.28
C TYR A 59 6.35 5.30 -12.95
N THR A 60 7.01 5.22 -11.81
CA THR A 60 7.54 3.97 -11.27
C THR A 60 6.53 3.35 -10.31
N GLY A 61 6.59 2.04 -10.23
CA GLY A 61 5.69 1.23 -9.42
C GLY A 61 6.21 -0.19 -9.37
N ASP A 62 5.40 -1.10 -8.88
CA ASP A 62 5.80 -2.48 -8.72
C ASP A 62 4.59 -3.40 -8.62
N ASP A 63 4.85 -4.66 -8.30
CA ASP A 63 3.85 -5.69 -8.16
C ASP A 63 3.80 -6.32 -6.76
N PHE A 64 2.70 -7.03 -6.53
CA PHE A 64 2.50 -7.88 -5.37
C PHE A 64 1.54 -9.02 -5.71
N THR A 65 1.61 -10.10 -4.92
CA THR A 65 0.64 -11.20 -4.98
C THR A 65 0.22 -11.55 -3.56
N LEU A 66 -1.08 -11.53 -3.29
CA LEU A 66 -1.65 -11.97 -2.01
C LEU A 66 -1.93 -13.48 -2.04
N ALA A 67 -2.08 -14.11 -0.88
CA ALA A 67 -2.49 -15.51 -0.78
C ALA A 67 -3.85 -15.75 -1.49
N ALA A 68 -4.10 -16.97 -1.97
CA ALA A 68 -5.33 -17.31 -2.68
C ALA A 68 -6.61 -16.94 -1.91
N GLY A 69 -7.63 -16.45 -2.64
CA GLY A 69 -8.91 -15.99 -2.09
C GLY A 69 -9.23 -14.56 -2.52
N THR A 70 -10.37 -14.03 -2.10
CA THR A 70 -10.73 -12.63 -2.39
C THR A 70 -10.26 -11.74 -1.25
N TRP A 71 -9.58 -10.63 -1.58
CA TRP A 71 -9.09 -9.67 -0.60
C TRP A 71 -9.67 -8.29 -0.86
N ASN A 72 -10.02 -7.57 0.21
CA ASN A 72 -10.32 -6.15 0.17
C ASN A 72 -9.16 -5.39 0.81
N ILE A 73 -8.38 -4.71 -0.03
CA ILE A 73 -7.27 -3.87 0.37
C ILE A 73 -7.84 -2.55 0.91
N SER A 74 -7.54 -2.27 2.17
CA SER A 74 -7.91 -1.02 2.83
C SER A 74 -6.82 0.02 2.71
N THR A 75 -5.55 -0.41 2.77
CA THR A 75 -4.41 0.50 2.83
C THR A 75 -3.33 0.06 1.87
N VAL A 76 -2.82 0.98 1.06
CA VAL A 76 -1.53 0.86 0.38
C VAL A 76 -0.64 1.96 0.93
N ARG A 77 0.49 1.56 1.51
CA ARG A 77 1.54 2.44 2.00
C ARG A 77 2.75 2.35 1.10
N VAL A 78 3.29 3.50 0.70
CA VAL A 78 4.52 3.61 -0.09
C VAL A 78 5.44 4.66 0.51
N TRP A 79 6.68 4.69 0.04
CA TRP A 79 7.64 5.71 0.41
C TRP A 79 8.19 6.41 -0.83
N ALA A 80 8.35 7.73 -0.74
CA ALA A 80 8.90 8.56 -1.80
C ALA A 80 10.07 9.40 -1.30
N VAL A 81 11.06 9.64 -2.15
CA VAL A 81 12.23 10.48 -1.86
C VAL A 81 12.16 11.73 -2.71
N ILE A 82 11.86 12.88 -2.10
CA ILE A 82 11.62 14.11 -2.86
C ILE A 82 12.85 15.02 -2.78
N GLY A 83 13.24 15.58 -3.94
CA GLY A 83 14.37 16.52 -4.04
C GLY A 83 15.59 15.99 -4.79
N LEU A 84 15.49 14.86 -5.49
CA LEU A 84 16.62 14.24 -6.20
C LEU A 84 17.14 15.04 -7.42
N THR A 85 16.33 15.91 -8.02
CA THR A 85 16.67 16.62 -9.27
C THR A 85 17.09 18.08 -9.09
N SER A 86 17.24 18.57 -7.86
CA SER A 86 17.84 19.90 -7.62
C SER A 86 18.48 19.97 -6.24
N ASN A 87 19.46 20.86 -6.11
CA ASN A 87 20.16 21.27 -4.89
C ASN A 87 19.27 21.78 -3.73
N ASN A 88 17.96 21.55 -3.80
CA ASN A 88 16.98 22.04 -2.86
C ASN A 88 16.22 20.83 -2.31
N SER A 89 16.60 20.40 -1.10
CA SER A 89 15.89 19.38 -0.34
C SER A 89 14.45 19.85 -0.14
N ALA A 90 13.55 19.35 -0.97
CA ALA A 90 12.12 19.66 -0.86
C ALA A 90 11.70 19.36 0.58
N SER A 91 11.21 20.38 1.25
CA SER A 91 10.82 20.27 2.65
C SER A 91 9.38 19.81 2.76
N LEU A 92 8.58 19.99 1.71
CA LEU A 92 7.19 19.58 1.65
C LEU A 92 6.93 18.86 0.32
N ILE A 93 5.95 17.96 0.29
CA ILE A 93 5.56 17.29 -0.96
C ILE A 93 4.98 18.30 -1.97
N ALA A 94 4.25 19.29 -1.46
CA ALA A 94 3.69 20.38 -2.26
C ALA A 94 4.74 21.35 -2.83
N ASP A 95 6.01 21.26 -2.43
CA ASP A 95 7.09 22.02 -3.08
C ASP A 95 7.33 21.53 -4.52
N ARG A 96 6.95 20.27 -4.81
CA ARG A 96 7.19 19.62 -6.11
C ARG A 96 5.93 19.20 -6.84
N TYR A 97 4.95 18.67 -6.13
CA TYR A 97 3.76 18.11 -6.76
C TYR A 97 2.54 18.93 -6.37
N SER A 98 1.58 19.05 -7.29
CA SER A 98 0.30 19.71 -7.09
C SER A 98 -0.78 18.69 -6.68
N SER A 99 -0.58 17.43 -7.04
CA SER A 99 -1.41 16.31 -6.61
C SER A 99 -0.61 15.01 -6.57
N ILE A 100 -1.14 14.03 -5.86
CA ILE A 100 -0.62 12.66 -5.80
C ILE A 100 -1.78 11.71 -6.06
N SER A 101 -1.49 10.63 -6.77
CA SER A 101 -2.48 9.65 -7.20
C SER A 101 -1.93 8.23 -7.09
N LEU A 102 -2.67 7.34 -6.43
CA LEU A 102 -2.43 5.89 -6.45
C LEU A 102 -3.17 5.27 -7.64
N TYR A 103 -2.45 4.42 -8.35
CA TYR A 103 -2.97 3.58 -9.41
C TYR A 103 -2.78 2.10 -9.06
N GLY A 104 -3.73 1.26 -9.45
CA GLY A 104 -3.61 -0.17 -9.28
C GLY A 104 -4.49 -0.97 -10.23
N GLY A 105 -4.18 -2.26 -10.37
CA GLY A 105 -4.92 -3.18 -11.23
C GLY A 105 -4.18 -4.50 -11.43
N GLY A 106 -4.87 -5.50 -11.97
CA GLY A 106 -4.26 -6.79 -12.30
C GLY A 106 -3.18 -6.65 -13.38
N ALA A 107 -2.09 -7.40 -13.25
CA ALA A 107 -1.00 -7.40 -14.22
C ALA A 107 -1.49 -7.69 -15.65
N GLY A 108 -0.91 -7.00 -16.64
CA GLY A 108 -1.32 -7.07 -18.04
C GLY A 108 -2.48 -6.15 -18.43
N ASN A 109 -3.09 -5.44 -17.47
CA ASN A 109 -4.10 -4.41 -17.72
C ASN A 109 -3.53 -3.00 -17.48
N SER A 110 -4.21 -1.99 -18.03
CA SER A 110 -4.01 -0.60 -17.60
C SER A 110 -4.38 -0.45 -16.13
N LEU A 111 -3.58 0.29 -15.37
CA LEU A 111 -3.89 0.64 -13.99
C LEU A 111 -4.92 1.76 -13.95
N THR A 112 -5.92 1.61 -13.10
CA THR A 112 -6.94 2.63 -12.88
C THR A 112 -6.56 3.51 -11.71
N ASN A 113 -7.01 4.77 -11.73
CA ASN A 113 -6.85 5.65 -10.59
C ASN A 113 -7.71 5.14 -9.43
N LEU A 114 -7.07 4.74 -8.33
CA LEU A 114 -7.75 4.25 -7.13
C LEU A 114 -8.06 5.41 -6.17
N MET A 115 -7.15 6.37 -6.08
CA MET A 115 -7.28 7.49 -5.16
C MET A 115 -6.38 8.65 -5.59
N SER A 116 -6.88 9.88 -5.48
CA SER A 116 -6.12 11.09 -5.76
C SER A 116 -6.37 12.16 -4.70
N GLY A 117 -5.44 13.09 -4.54
CA GLY A 117 -5.63 14.29 -3.72
C GLY A 117 -4.68 15.41 -4.13
N ASN A 118 -5.17 16.65 -4.13
CA ASN A 118 -4.36 17.83 -4.37
C ASN A 118 -3.58 18.18 -3.11
N THR A 119 -2.29 18.46 -3.26
CA THR A 119 -1.37 18.66 -2.14
C THR A 119 -1.34 20.11 -1.68
N THR A 120 -1.33 20.32 -0.36
CA THR A 120 -1.01 21.61 0.29
C THR A 120 -0.08 21.31 1.47
N GLY A 121 1.17 21.78 1.41
CA GLY A 121 2.21 21.36 2.36
C GLY A 121 2.45 19.85 2.31
N ASN A 122 2.26 19.16 3.44
CA ASN A 122 2.29 17.68 3.55
C ASN A 122 0.90 17.07 3.77
N THR A 123 -0.16 17.75 3.34
CA THR A 123 -1.53 17.22 3.41
C THR A 123 -2.14 17.23 2.03
N THR A 124 -3.28 16.56 1.89
CA THR A 124 -4.11 16.64 0.68
C THR A 124 -5.53 17.09 1.00
N ASP A 125 -6.29 17.48 -0.01
CA ASP A 125 -7.74 17.70 0.09
C ASP A 125 -8.54 16.40 0.24
N ASN A 126 -7.90 15.23 0.14
CA ASN A 126 -8.47 13.92 0.38
C ASN A 126 -8.00 13.38 1.75
N ALA A 127 -8.92 13.33 2.71
CA ALA A 127 -8.63 12.88 4.07
C ALA A 127 -8.15 11.41 4.18
N ASN A 128 -8.35 10.61 3.13
CA ASN A 128 -7.87 9.23 3.09
C ASN A 128 -6.39 9.12 2.68
N ILE A 129 -5.77 10.20 2.19
CA ILE A 129 -4.34 10.25 1.88
C ILE A 129 -3.62 10.96 3.02
N THR A 130 -2.77 10.23 3.74
CA THR A 130 -1.91 10.81 4.77
C THR A 130 -0.46 10.79 4.32
N ILE A 131 0.25 11.89 4.56
CA ILE A 131 1.65 12.05 4.13
C ILE A 131 2.43 12.52 5.34
N LYS A 132 3.47 11.77 5.70
CA LYS A 132 4.35 12.15 6.82
C LYS A 132 5.81 11.97 6.43
N LYS A 133 6.65 12.84 6.98
CA LYS A 133 8.09 12.62 6.90
C LYS A 133 8.47 11.49 7.83
N VAL A 134 9.32 10.60 7.33
CA VAL A 134 9.90 9.50 8.10
C VAL A 134 11.41 9.46 7.89
N GLN A 135 12.06 8.71 8.76
CA GLN A 135 13.49 8.41 8.70
C GLN A 135 13.65 6.90 8.76
N TYR A 136 14.81 6.38 8.39
CA TYR A 136 15.14 4.98 8.66
C TYR A 136 15.17 4.69 10.17
N ALA A 137 15.16 3.42 10.55
CA ALA A 137 15.14 2.98 11.96
C ALA A 137 16.29 3.54 12.82
N GLY A 138 17.39 4.02 12.21
CA GLY A 138 18.51 4.70 12.87
C GLY A 138 18.39 6.23 12.97
N GLY A 139 17.29 6.82 12.50
CA GLY A 139 17.10 8.29 12.44
C GLY A 139 17.80 8.96 11.27
N GLU A 140 18.31 8.19 10.31
CA GLU A 140 18.96 8.71 9.11
C GLU A 140 17.94 9.05 8.02
N ASN A 141 18.25 10.08 7.24
CA ASN A 141 17.54 10.43 6.01
C ASN A 141 18.08 9.63 4.82
N TYR A 142 17.41 9.71 3.67
CA TYR A 142 17.94 9.17 2.43
C TYR A 142 19.13 10.00 1.96
N GLU A 143 20.24 9.34 1.59
CA GLU A 143 21.40 10.01 1.01
C GLU A 143 21.46 9.85 -0.52
N SER A 144 21.66 10.98 -1.19
CA SER A 144 21.98 11.05 -2.61
C SER A 144 23.24 11.88 -2.82
N PHE A 145 24.37 11.24 -3.10
CA PHE A 145 25.64 11.91 -3.40
C PHE A 145 26.02 12.97 -2.35
N GLY A 146 25.94 12.60 -1.06
CA GLY A 146 26.21 13.50 0.06
C GLY A 146 25.05 14.42 0.49
N ASN A 147 23.93 14.44 -0.23
CA ASN A 147 22.75 15.23 0.15
C ASN A 147 21.76 14.37 0.94
N LEU A 148 21.34 14.87 2.10
CA LEU A 148 20.30 14.24 2.90
C LEU A 148 18.91 14.74 2.47
N LEU A 149 18.07 13.80 2.03
CA LEU A 149 16.74 14.05 1.50
C LEU A 149 15.68 13.42 2.40
N ASN A 150 14.54 14.10 2.49
CA ASN A 150 13.40 13.61 3.27
C ASN A 150 12.79 12.38 2.59
N ILE A 151 12.44 11.38 3.41
CA ILE A 151 11.59 10.26 3.00
C ILE A 151 10.16 10.61 3.43
N PHE A 152 9.22 10.46 2.51
CA PHE A 152 7.80 10.67 2.77
C PHE A 152 7.10 9.31 2.74
N GLU A 153 6.49 8.92 3.85
CA GLU A 153 5.54 7.81 3.89
C GLU A 153 4.17 8.34 3.48
N ILE A 154 3.54 7.65 2.54
CA ILE A 154 2.25 8.03 1.96
C ILE A 154 1.32 6.84 2.12
N ASP A 155 0.29 7.02 2.93
CA ASP A 155 -0.76 6.01 3.15
C ASP A 155 -2.00 6.42 2.38
N PHE A 156 -2.48 5.53 1.50
CA PHE A 156 -3.78 5.61 0.86
C PHE A 156 -4.72 4.69 1.61
N ASN A 157 -5.56 5.25 2.48
CA ASN A 157 -6.43 4.52 3.39
C ASN A 157 -7.84 4.36 2.81
N ASN A 158 -8.64 3.45 3.39
CA ASN A 158 -10.04 3.23 3.00
C ASN A 158 -10.25 3.02 1.48
N LEU A 159 -9.29 2.37 0.81
CA LEU A 159 -9.28 2.19 -0.65
C LEU A 159 -10.46 1.35 -1.16
N ASN A 160 -10.92 0.38 -0.37
CA ASN A 160 -11.90 -0.62 -0.79
C ASN A 160 -11.51 -1.32 -2.10
N TRP A 161 -10.22 -1.49 -2.35
CA TRP A 161 -9.71 -2.09 -3.58
C TRP A 161 -9.80 -3.61 -3.47
N THR A 162 -10.73 -4.21 -4.20
CA THR A 162 -10.94 -5.66 -4.17
C THR A 162 -10.08 -6.33 -5.24
N VAL A 163 -9.31 -7.34 -4.82
CA VAL A 163 -8.41 -8.10 -5.70
C VAL A 163 -8.59 -9.60 -5.51
N THR A 164 -8.29 -10.35 -6.56
CA THR A 164 -8.17 -11.80 -6.49
C THR A 164 -6.75 -12.15 -6.05
N GLY A 165 -6.62 -12.79 -4.88
CA GLY A 165 -5.37 -13.35 -4.40
C GLY A 165 -4.92 -14.54 -5.23
N GLY A 166 -3.61 -14.76 -5.32
CA GLY A 166 -2.98 -15.68 -6.26
C GLY A 166 -2.74 -15.10 -7.65
N GLU A 167 -3.31 -13.91 -7.95
CA GLU A 167 -3.03 -13.17 -9.18
C GLU A 167 -2.07 -12.02 -8.91
N LEU A 168 -1.17 -11.76 -9.86
CA LEU A 168 -0.23 -10.64 -9.80
C LEU A 168 -0.99 -9.32 -9.96
N GLN A 169 -0.85 -8.44 -8.98
CA GLN A 169 -1.39 -7.08 -9.00
C GLN A 169 -0.24 -6.10 -9.18
N ASN A 170 -0.48 -5.03 -9.91
CA ASN A 170 0.46 -3.94 -10.11
C ASN A 170 -0.05 -2.68 -9.41
N PHE A 171 0.86 -1.82 -8.97
CA PHE A 171 0.56 -0.49 -8.49
C PHE A 171 1.60 0.52 -9.00
N SER A 172 1.22 1.80 -9.00
CA SER A 172 2.15 2.91 -9.21
C SER A 172 1.61 4.16 -8.54
N VAL A 173 2.50 5.09 -8.19
CA VAL A 173 2.10 6.40 -7.65
C VAL A 173 2.60 7.49 -8.58
N ALA A 174 1.67 8.35 -8.99
CA ALA A 174 1.97 9.52 -9.78
C ALA A 174 1.93 10.76 -8.89
N GLY A 175 2.94 11.63 -9.03
CA GLY A 175 2.88 13.00 -8.55
C GLY A 175 2.80 13.95 -9.73
N LEU A 176 1.74 14.75 -9.81
CA LEU A 176 1.62 15.76 -10.87
C LEU A 176 2.52 16.93 -10.53
N ASP A 177 3.53 17.20 -11.35
CA ASP A 177 4.44 18.33 -11.16
C ASP A 177 3.66 19.66 -11.04
N ASN A 178 3.98 20.47 -10.02
CA ASN A 178 3.36 21.78 -9.80
C ASN A 178 3.98 22.92 -10.63
N THR A 179 5.03 22.65 -11.40
CA THR A 179 5.70 23.65 -12.23
C THR A 179 5.20 23.61 -13.66
N ALA A 180 5.02 24.79 -14.26
CA ALA A 180 4.85 24.96 -15.70
C ALA A 180 6.20 24.90 -16.45
N GLU A 181 7.27 24.43 -15.79
CA GLU A 181 8.62 24.47 -16.32
C GLU A 181 8.83 23.42 -17.41
N THR A 182 9.77 23.71 -18.30
CA THR A 182 10.20 22.86 -19.41
C THR A 182 10.87 21.54 -18.99
N THR A 183 11.02 21.29 -17.68
CA THR A 183 11.70 20.11 -17.13
C THR A 183 10.80 19.43 -16.11
N PHE A 184 10.16 18.33 -16.53
CA PHE A 184 9.37 17.45 -15.69
C PHE A 184 10.22 16.91 -14.53
N ARG A 185 9.71 17.03 -13.29
CA ARG A 185 10.36 16.49 -12.10
C ARG A 185 9.75 15.13 -11.76
N PRO A 186 10.52 14.04 -11.83
CA PRO A 186 10.02 12.70 -11.58
C PRO A 186 9.49 12.57 -10.15
N PHE A 187 8.45 11.76 -9.96
CA PHE A 187 8.09 11.23 -8.65
C PHE A 187 8.99 10.04 -8.33
N PHE A 188 9.89 10.19 -7.36
CA PHE A 188 10.85 9.14 -7.02
C PHE A 188 10.30 8.25 -5.92
N MET A 189 9.98 7.02 -6.29
CA MET A 189 9.58 5.96 -5.37
C MET A 189 10.81 5.38 -4.69
N HIS A 190 10.77 5.23 -3.37
CA HIS A 190 11.82 4.54 -2.62
C HIS A 190 11.81 3.04 -2.97
N ALA A 191 12.99 2.47 -3.14
CA ALA A 191 13.19 1.08 -3.47
C ALA A 191 14.37 0.50 -2.68
N SER A 192 14.39 -0.82 -2.57
CA SER A 192 15.41 -1.52 -1.78
C SER A 192 15.88 -2.81 -2.43
N ASN A 193 17.14 -3.16 -2.19
CA ASN A 193 17.66 -4.48 -2.47
C ASN A 193 17.29 -5.44 -1.33
N ALA A 194 16.51 -6.48 -1.64
CA ALA A 194 16.02 -7.44 -0.65
C ALA A 194 17.14 -8.16 0.12
N ALA A 195 18.22 -8.56 -0.57
CA ALA A 195 19.32 -9.31 0.04
C ALA A 195 20.16 -8.46 1.01
N ALA A 196 20.23 -7.14 0.80
CA ALA A 196 21.03 -6.23 1.61
C ALA A 196 20.24 -5.47 2.69
N GLY A 197 18.92 -5.31 2.55
CA GLY A 197 18.12 -4.40 3.38
C GLY A 197 17.68 -4.93 4.76
N VAL A 198 17.73 -6.24 5.00
CA VAL A 198 17.34 -6.96 6.24
C VAL A 198 15.85 -6.80 6.66
N ALA A 199 15.09 -5.91 6.01
CA ALA A 199 13.65 -5.76 6.17
C ALA A 199 12.86 -6.91 5.48
N PRO A 200 11.57 -7.11 5.84
CA PRO A 200 10.66 -7.89 5.02
C PRO A 200 10.72 -7.47 3.55
N ALA A 201 10.73 -8.45 2.67
CA ALA A 201 10.87 -8.26 1.23
C ALA A 201 9.90 -9.17 0.48
N ASP A 202 8.64 -9.18 0.92
CA ASP A 202 7.63 -10.05 0.35
C ASP A 202 7.53 -9.86 -1.16
N GLY A 203 7.48 -10.98 -1.88
CA GLY A 203 7.38 -11.01 -3.34
C GLY A 203 8.53 -10.34 -4.09
N ALA A 204 9.65 -9.99 -3.45
CA ALA A 204 10.76 -9.33 -4.13
C ALA A 204 11.34 -10.24 -5.23
N ASP A 205 11.36 -9.74 -6.46
CA ASP A 205 11.81 -10.44 -7.66
C ASP A 205 13.00 -9.74 -8.33
N ASN A 206 13.55 -8.69 -7.68
CA ASN A 206 14.66 -7.87 -8.15
C ASN A 206 14.31 -6.99 -9.35
N LEU A 207 13.01 -6.73 -9.57
CA LEU A 207 12.51 -5.94 -10.67
C LEU A 207 11.53 -4.89 -10.14
N PHE A 208 11.40 -3.79 -10.87
CA PHE A 208 10.30 -2.85 -10.68
C PHE A 208 9.60 -2.59 -12.02
N LYS A 209 8.45 -1.92 -12.00
CA LYS A 209 7.66 -1.64 -13.20
C LYS A 209 7.67 -0.15 -13.53
N GLU A 210 7.65 0.16 -14.83
CA GLU A 210 7.36 1.49 -15.33
C GLU A 210 5.99 1.51 -16.00
N PHE A 211 5.28 2.61 -15.80
CA PHE A 211 4.01 2.88 -16.43
C PHE A 211 4.01 4.26 -17.09
N VAL A 212 3.18 4.44 -18.09
CA VAL A 212 3.03 5.68 -18.83
C VAL A 212 1.62 6.20 -18.73
N GLN A 213 1.45 7.51 -18.58
CA GLN A 213 0.14 8.12 -18.55
C GLN A 213 -0.61 7.92 -19.87
N ASN A 214 -1.83 7.37 -19.78
CA ASN A 214 -2.79 7.29 -20.88
C ASN A 214 -4.18 7.74 -20.42
N GLY A 215 -4.52 9.00 -20.72
CA GLY A 215 -5.76 9.61 -20.24
C GLY A 215 -5.81 9.63 -18.71
N ALA A 216 -6.83 9.01 -18.12
CA ALA A 216 -6.99 8.90 -16.67
C ALA A 216 -6.31 7.67 -16.05
N ASN A 217 -5.69 6.80 -16.87
CA ASN A 217 -5.08 5.53 -16.46
C ASN A 217 -3.56 5.55 -16.66
N LEU A 218 -2.89 4.51 -16.18
CA LEU A 218 -1.48 4.24 -16.48
C LEU A 218 -1.34 2.92 -17.23
N ASP A 219 -0.66 2.94 -18.37
CA ASP A 219 -0.37 1.74 -19.17
C ASP A 219 1.01 1.18 -18.82
N PHE A 220 1.12 -0.14 -18.76
CA PHE A 220 2.40 -0.82 -18.54
C PHE A 220 3.38 -0.54 -19.69
N VAL A 221 4.63 -0.24 -19.34
CA VAL A 221 5.71 0.01 -20.31
C VAL A 221 6.74 -1.10 -20.27
N SER A 222 7.31 -1.33 -19.09
CA SER A 222 8.50 -2.15 -18.95
C SER A 222 8.61 -2.74 -17.55
N THR A 223 9.37 -3.83 -17.47
CA THR A 223 9.92 -4.37 -16.23
C THR A 223 11.41 -4.08 -16.23
N VAL A 224 11.92 -3.49 -15.16
CA VAL A 224 13.28 -2.96 -15.08
C VAL A 224 14.05 -3.68 -13.99
N ASN A 225 15.19 -4.24 -14.37
CA ASN A 225 16.23 -4.62 -13.43
C ASN A 225 17.18 -3.43 -13.26
N SER A 226 17.30 -2.87 -12.07
CA SER A 226 18.18 -1.73 -11.80
C SER A 226 19.68 -2.08 -11.84
N ASN A 227 20.05 -3.35 -11.74
CA ASN A 227 21.45 -3.78 -11.81
C ASN A 227 22.02 -3.53 -13.22
N GLY A 228 22.97 -2.61 -13.32
CA GLY A 228 23.54 -2.16 -14.59
C GLY A 228 22.68 -1.10 -15.31
N ASN A 229 21.53 -0.71 -14.73
CA ASN A 229 20.60 0.28 -15.28
C ASN A 229 20.37 1.42 -14.27
N GLY A 230 21.43 2.16 -13.97
CA GLY A 230 21.39 3.30 -13.05
C GLY A 230 21.79 2.97 -11.61
N TRP A 231 21.90 1.69 -11.25
CA TRP A 231 22.46 1.24 -9.97
C TRP A 231 23.30 -0.03 -10.13
N ASP A 232 24.07 -0.38 -9.10
CA ASP A 232 24.98 -1.53 -9.10
C ASP A 232 24.33 -2.82 -8.57
N LYS A 233 23.04 -2.75 -8.25
CA LYS A 233 22.22 -3.84 -7.69
C LYS A 233 20.82 -3.77 -8.21
N SER A 234 20.12 -4.88 -8.07
CA SER A 234 18.69 -4.96 -8.31
C SER A 234 17.90 -4.43 -7.11
N SER A 235 16.67 -4.00 -7.35
CA SER A 235 15.81 -3.40 -6.34
C SER A 235 14.35 -3.50 -6.71
N ASP A 236 13.51 -3.51 -5.69
CA ASP A 236 12.07 -3.54 -5.77
C ASP A 236 11.51 -2.29 -5.06
N ILE A 237 10.39 -1.72 -5.54
CA ILE A 237 9.76 -0.56 -4.91
C ILE A 237 9.18 -0.96 -3.56
N ASN A 238 9.42 -0.16 -2.53
CA ASN A 238 8.91 -0.45 -1.21
C ASN A 238 7.40 -0.17 -1.10
N VAL A 239 6.68 -1.14 -0.56
CA VAL A 239 5.22 -1.09 -0.38
C VAL A 239 4.79 -1.92 0.84
N GLN A 240 3.73 -1.48 1.52
CA GLN A 240 3.00 -2.26 2.51
C GLN A 240 1.52 -2.27 2.15
N ILE A 241 0.88 -3.43 2.32
CA ILE A 241 -0.54 -3.62 1.99
C ILE A 241 -1.27 -4.14 3.21
N GLU A 242 -2.32 -3.42 3.61
CA GLU A 242 -3.26 -3.86 4.63
C GLU A 242 -4.57 -4.29 3.97
N ALA A 243 -5.02 -5.50 4.27
CA ALA A 243 -6.22 -6.05 3.65
C ALA A 243 -6.95 -7.04 4.56
N ASN A 244 -8.26 -7.16 4.34
CA ASN A 244 -9.09 -8.20 4.95
C ASN A 244 -9.48 -9.23 3.90
N ALA A 245 -9.39 -10.51 4.23
CA ALA A 245 -9.99 -11.56 3.41
C ALA A 245 -11.51 -11.37 3.37
N VAL A 246 -12.10 -11.41 2.18
CA VAL A 246 -13.55 -11.34 1.99
C VAL A 246 -14.10 -12.76 2.12
N PRO A 247 -14.94 -13.06 3.14
CA PRO A 247 -15.46 -14.41 3.32
C PRO A 247 -16.31 -14.84 2.12
N GLU A 248 -16.06 -16.05 1.62
CA GLU A 248 -16.87 -16.63 0.57
C GLU A 248 -18.34 -16.76 1.02
N PRO A 249 -19.33 -16.51 0.14
CA PRO A 249 -20.75 -16.58 0.48
C PRO A 249 -21.19 -17.92 1.10
N ALA A 250 -20.55 -19.03 0.72
CA ALA A 250 -20.81 -20.36 1.29
C ALA A 250 -20.38 -20.48 2.76
N SER A 251 -19.28 -19.82 3.15
CA SER A 251 -18.82 -19.78 4.54
C SER A 251 -19.80 -19.00 5.42
N MET A 252 -20.39 -17.93 4.88
CA MET A 252 -21.45 -17.16 5.55
C MET A 252 -22.75 -17.95 5.69
N ALA A 253 -23.12 -18.73 4.65
CA ALA A 253 -24.27 -19.61 4.70
C ALA A 253 -24.10 -20.73 5.76
N LEU A 254 -22.92 -21.35 5.83
CA LEU A 254 -22.62 -22.38 6.83
C LEU A 254 -22.66 -21.82 8.26
N PHE A 255 -22.12 -20.63 8.47
CA PHE A 255 -22.23 -19.93 9.75
C PHE A 255 -23.70 -19.67 10.13
N GLY A 256 -24.51 -19.22 9.17
CA GLY A 256 -25.95 -19.03 9.35
C GLY A 256 -26.69 -20.32 9.73
N VAL A 257 -26.39 -21.44 9.07
CA VAL A 257 -26.96 -22.76 9.37
C VAL A 257 -26.52 -23.26 10.75
N ALA A 258 -25.25 -23.11 11.11
CA ALA A 258 -24.74 -23.49 12.43
C ALA A 258 -25.45 -22.70 13.54
N MET A 259 -25.61 -21.39 13.38
CA MET A 259 -26.33 -20.53 14.33
C MET A 259 -27.81 -20.91 14.45
N ALA A 260 -28.48 -21.22 13.34
CA ALA A 260 -29.85 -21.72 13.35
C ALA A 260 -29.96 -23.08 14.07
N GLY A 261 -29.00 -23.98 13.85
CA GLY A 261 -28.90 -25.27 14.54
C GLY A 261 -28.76 -25.13 16.05
N PHE A 262 -27.89 -24.23 16.53
CA PHE A 262 -27.76 -23.93 17.96
C PHE A 262 -29.03 -23.32 18.57
N GLY A 263 -29.71 -22.44 17.84
CA GLY A 263 -31.00 -21.88 18.26
C GLY A 263 -32.08 -22.95 18.44
N LEU A 264 -32.19 -23.89 17.49
CA LEU A 264 -33.16 -24.99 17.53
C LEU A 264 -32.84 -26.01 18.64
N ALA A 265 -31.56 -26.37 18.83
CA ALA A 265 -31.14 -27.27 19.90
C ALA A 265 -31.43 -26.72 21.30
N ARG A 266 -31.33 -25.39 21.49
CA ARG A 266 -31.65 -24.71 22.75
C ARG A 266 -33.15 -24.67 23.02
N ARG A 267 -33.99 -24.59 21.98
CA ARG A 267 -35.46 -24.62 22.10
C ARG A 267 -35.98 -26.00 22.51
N GLN A 268 -35.38 -27.08 22.02
CA GLN A 268 -35.80 -28.44 22.36
C GLN A 268 -35.50 -28.83 23.82
N ARG A 269 -34.44 -28.28 24.43
CA ARG A 269 -34.14 -28.51 25.86
C ARG A 269 -35.11 -27.84 26.82
N ARG A 270 -35.83 -26.79 26.40
CA ARG A 270 -36.86 -26.11 27.22
C ARG A 270 -38.23 -26.80 27.20
N ILE A 271 -38.47 -27.74 26.29
CA ILE A 271 -39.76 -28.43 26.16
C ILE A 271 -39.77 -29.76 26.95
N LYS A 272 -38.60 -30.22 27.41
CA LYS A 272 -38.43 -31.50 28.13
C LYS A 272 -38.12 -31.37 29.63
N GLY A 273 -38.40 -30.22 30.25
CA GLY A 273 -38.29 -30.02 31.70
C GLY A 273 -39.46 -29.22 32.21
#